data_AF-A0A1H7WXC2-F1
#
_entry.id   AF-A0A1H7WXC2-F1
#
_cell.length_a   1.000
_cell.length_b   1.000
_cell.length_c   1.000
_cell.angle_alpha   90.00
_cell.angle_beta   90.00
_cell.angle_gamma   90.00
#
_symmetry.space_group_name_H-M   'P 1'
#
loop_
_entity.id
_entity.type
_entity.pdbx_description
1 polymer ?
#
loop_
_entity_poly.entity_id
_entity_poly.type
_entity_poly.pdbx_seq_one_letter_code
_entity_poly.pdbx_strand_id
1 'polypeptide(L)'
;MIVQKNLISSNDYLCRAFKALYDEKAEQGKTALLKNSLEQLFELKKTYCAKDQRRYSTCDIWKSAVKEQSATEFSKLDFEQLDRQKNTYCGYGSKFYDACSTLLDVARKKENIIIEQYVKDYESLKKDYNQCVTKLAEIGDSYKLYKQRAKVSKNYPCPQARSARSKLGLPYDNFKTLMD
;
A
#
# COMPACT_ATOMS: atom_id res chain seq x y z
N MET A 1 -33.59 36.20 -11.16
CA MET A 1 -32.43 36.68 -10.38
C MET A 1 -31.30 35.68 -10.52
N ILE A 2 -30.29 36.01 -11.34
CA ILE A 2 -29.09 35.18 -11.52
C ILE A 2 -28.12 35.59 -10.41
N VAL A 3 -27.88 34.70 -9.45
CA VAL A 3 -26.82 34.90 -8.44
C VAL A 3 -25.48 34.75 -9.16
N GLN A 4 -24.81 35.87 -9.43
CA GLN A 4 -23.42 35.87 -9.84
C GLN A 4 -22.59 35.22 -8.73
N LYS A 5 -22.11 34.00 -8.97
CA LYS A 5 -21.05 33.39 -8.16
C LYS A 5 -19.77 34.17 -8.42
N ASN A 6 -19.52 35.18 -7.59
CA ASN A 6 -18.20 35.81 -7.52
C ASN A 6 -17.19 34.75 -7.11
N LEU A 7 -16.41 34.29 -8.09
CA LEU A 7 -15.24 33.44 -7.88
C LEU A 7 -14.18 34.32 -7.21
N ILE A 8 -14.02 34.16 -5.89
CA ILE A 8 -12.97 34.82 -5.13
C ILE A 8 -11.62 34.28 -5.62
N SER A 9 -10.75 35.20 -6.06
CA SER A 9 -9.40 34.88 -6.54
C SER A 9 -8.55 34.28 -5.40
N SER A 10 -7.78 33.22 -5.69
CA SER A 10 -6.86 32.60 -4.73
C SER A 10 -5.77 33.54 -4.21
N ASN A 11 -5.57 34.70 -4.86
CA ASN A 11 -4.65 35.76 -4.46
C ASN A 11 -5.25 36.80 -3.51
N ASP A 12 -6.52 36.65 -3.12
CA ASP A 12 -7.12 37.49 -2.07
C ASP A 12 -6.37 37.28 -0.75
N TYR A 13 -5.96 38.38 -0.12
CA TYR A 13 -5.30 38.37 1.19
C TYR A 13 -6.15 37.65 2.24
N LEU A 14 -7.48 37.80 2.19
CA LEU A 14 -8.41 37.11 3.09
C LEU A 14 -8.35 35.59 2.89
N CYS A 15 -8.32 35.11 1.65
CA CYS A 15 -8.18 33.67 1.36
C CYS A 15 -6.86 33.10 1.88
N ARG A 16 -5.77 33.86 1.78
CA ARG A 16 -4.46 33.45 2.32
C ARG A 16 -4.45 33.41 3.85
N ALA A 17 -5.04 34.41 4.50
CA ALA A 17 -5.16 34.44 5.96
C ALA A 17 -6.02 33.28 6.49
N PHE A 18 -7.17 33.00 5.86
CA PHE A 18 -8.00 31.85 6.23
C PHE A 18 -7.30 30.52 5.98
N LYS A 19 -6.54 30.39 4.89
CA LYS A 19 -5.74 29.19 4.63
C LYS A 19 -4.68 28.99 5.70
N ALA A 20 -3.94 30.03 6.08
CA ALA A 20 -2.92 29.93 7.11
C ALA A 20 -3.52 29.50 8.46
N LEU A 21 -4.66 30.09 8.85
CA LEU A 21 -5.37 29.70 10.06
C LEU A 21 -5.90 28.26 9.99
N TYR A 22 -6.43 27.85 8.83
CA TYR A 22 -6.82 26.46 8.60
C TYR A 22 -5.62 25.52 8.76
N ASP A 23 -4.50 25.81 8.09
CA ASP A 23 -3.30 24.95 8.12
C ASP A 23 -2.80 24.78 9.57
N GLU A 24 -2.74 25.86 10.35
CA GLU A 24 -2.36 25.81 11.77
C GLU A 24 -3.28 24.90 12.58
N LYS A 25 -4.60 25.05 12.42
CA LYS A 25 -5.59 24.24 13.14
C LYS A 25 -5.64 22.80 12.65
N ALA A 26 -5.41 22.57 11.36
CA ALA A 26 -5.30 21.24 10.78
C ALA A 26 -4.10 20.48 11.34
N GLU A 27 -2.94 21.13 11.47
CA GLU A 27 -1.75 20.55 12.07
C GLU A 27 -1.94 20.26 13.57
N GLN A 28 -2.55 21.17 14.32
CA GLN A 28 -2.92 20.91 15.73
C GLN A 28 -3.85 19.71 15.86
N GLY A 29 -4.89 19.63 15.02
CA GLY A 29 -5.84 18.53 14.99
C GLY A 29 -5.19 17.19 14.62
N LYS A 30 -4.35 17.18 13.58
CA LYS A 30 -3.59 15.99 13.15
C LYS A 30 -2.65 15.51 14.26
N THR A 31 -1.91 16.43 14.90
CA THR A 31 -0.99 16.10 16.01
C THR A 31 -1.75 15.47 17.19
N ALA A 32 -2.96 15.95 17.50
CA ALA A 32 -3.79 15.34 18.53
C ALA A 32 -4.25 13.93 18.14
N LEU A 33 -4.62 13.72 16.87
CA LEU A 33 -5.02 12.41 16.35
C LEU A 33 -3.88 11.40 16.33
N LEU A 34 -2.66 11.82 15.98
CA LEU A 34 -1.46 10.96 15.91
C LEU A 34 -1.02 10.37 17.26
N LYS A 35 -1.63 10.78 18.37
CA LYS A 35 -1.47 10.12 19.68
C LYS A 35 -2.17 8.75 19.77
N ASN A 36 -3.06 8.46 18.82
CA ASN A 36 -3.80 7.21 18.75
C ASN A 36 -3.07 6.20 17.86
N SER A 37 -3.24 4.91 18.14
CA SER A 37 -2.84 3.85 17.21
C SER A 37 -3.67 3.89 15.93
N LEU A 38 -3.19 3.24 14.87
CA LEU A 38 -3.95 3.14 13.62
C LEU A 38 -5.33 2.50 13.84
N GLU A 39 -5.41 1.46 14.68
CA GLU A 39 -6.67 0.80 15.02
C GLU A 39 -7.65 1.76 15.70
N GLN A 40 -7.18 2.53 16.68
CA GLN A 40 -7.99 3.54 17.36
C GLN A 40 -8.47 4.63 16.39
N LEU A 41 -7.64 5.06 15.44
CA LEU A 41 -8.05 6.02 14.41
C LEU A 41 -9.21 5.49 13.57
N PHE A 42 -9.25 4.20 13.26
CA PHE A 42 -10.37 3.63 12.50
C PHE A 42 -11.69 3.64 13.27
N GLU A 43 -11.65 3.43 14.59
CA GLU A 43 -12.85 3.53 15.44
C GLU A 43 -13.37 4.98 15.52
N LEU A 44 -12.50 5.97 15.34
CA LEU A 44 -12.86 7.39 15.31
C LEU A 44 -13.41 7.87 13.95
N LYS A 45 -13.41 7.02 12.90
CA LYS A 45 -13.85 7.41 11.55
C LYS A 45 -15.24 8.03 11.54
N LYS A 46 -16.21 7.42 12.23
CA LYS A 46 -17.60 7.92 12.28
C LYS A 46 -17.65 9.32 12.91
N THR A 47 -16.87 9.56 13.95
CA THR A 47 -16.80 10.85 14.64
C THR A 47 -16.36 11.98 13.70
N TYR A 48 -15.34 11.74 12.88
CA TYR A 48 -14.75 12.79 12.04
C TYR A 48 -15.35 12.88 10.63
N CYS A 49 -15.92 11.79 10.11
CA CYS A 49 -16.34 11.68 8.71
C CYS A 49 -17.84 11.53 8.47
N ALA A 50 -18.69 11.47 9.51
CA ALA A 50 -20.13 11.29 9.32
C ALA A 50 -20.83 12.46 8.61
N LYS A 51 -20.40 13.70 8.89
CA LYS A 51 -21.12 14.92 8.42
C LYS A 51 -20.52 15.55 7.17
N ASP A 52 -19.19 15.58 7.06
CA ASP A 52 -18.51 16.23 5.94
C ASP A 52 -17.21 15.50 5.58
N GLN A 53 -17.14 15.02 4.34
CA GLN A 53 -15.99 14.27 3.81
C GLN A 53 -15.19 15.07 2.76
N ARG A 54 -15.51 16.35 2.54
CA ARG A 54 -14.82 17.20 1.58
C ARG A 54 -13.42 17.58 2.06
N ARG A 55 -12.59 18.02 1.11
CA ARG A 55 -11.28 18.61 1.41
C ARG A 55 -11.43 19.77 2.39
N TYR A 56 -10.46 19.90 3.28
CA TYR A 56 -10.43 20.87 4.37
C TYR A 56 -11.46 20.65 5.49
N SER A 57 -12.17 19.51 5.53
CA SER A 57 -13.02 19.14 6.65
C SER A 57 -12.26 18.44 7.78
N THR A 58 -12.95 18.16 8.90
CA THR A 58 -12.41 17.30 9.97
C THR A 58 -12.09 15.89 9.49
N CYS A 59 -12.84 15.37 8.50
CA CYS A 59 -12.56 14.09 7.89
C CYS A 59 -11.26 14.10 7.09
N ASP A 60 -10.95 15.20 6.41
CA ASP A 60 -9.70 15.36 5.66
C ASP A 60 -8.48 15.33 6.59
N ILE A 61 -8.58 16.03 7.73
CA ILE A 61 -7.56 16.00 8.79
C ILE A 61 -7.42 14.57 9.36
N TRP A 62 -8.53 13.87 9.60
CA TRP A 62 -8.51 12.48 10.06
C TRP A 62 -7.86 11.54 9.03
N LYS A 63 -8.19 11.66 7.73
CA LYS A 63 -7.55 10.88 6.65
C LYS A 63 -6.05 11.14 6.59
N SER A 64 -5.62 12.39 6.80
CA SER A 64 -4.20 12.74 6.87
C SER A 64 -3.51 12.04 8.05
N ALA A 65 -4.11 12.03 9.24
CA ALA A 65 -3.59 11.32 10.40
C ALA A 65 -3.53 9.80 10.16
N VAL A 66 -4.59 9.19 9.59
CA VAL A 66 -4.60 7.77 9.20
C VAL A 66 -3.44 7.46 8.26
N LYS A 67 -3.24 8.28 7.22
CA LYS A 67 -2.15 8.08 6.25
C LYS A 67 -0.78 8.08 6.92
N GLU A 68 -0.52 9.05 7.80
CA GLU A 68 0.77 9.21 8.47
C GLU A 68 1.02 8.10 9.51
N GLN A 69 0.01 7.76 10.32
CA GLN A 69 0.11 6.66 11.27
C GLN A 69 0.27 5.31 10.55
N SER A 70 -0.46 5.09 9.45
CA SER A 70 -0.30 3.89 8.61
C SER A 70 1.11 3.77 8.07
N ALA A 71 1.70 4.86 7.58
CA ALA A 71 3.07 4.84 7.07
C ALA A 71 4.05 4.45 8.18
N THR A 72 3.86 5.01 9.38
CA THR A 72 4.68 4.70 10.56
C THR A 72 4.57 3.22 10.94
N GLU A 73 3.37 2.68 11.05
CA GLU A 73 3.16 1.29 11.46
C GLU A 73 3.60 0.30 10.38
N PHE A 74 3.23 0.52 9.12
CA PHE A 74 3.60 -0.37 8.01
C PHE A 74 5.10 -0.35 7.71
N SER A 75 5.81 0.74 7.99
CA SER A 75 7.26 0.80 7.79
C SER A 75 8.03 -0.24 8.64
N LYS A 76 7.45 -0.63 9.79
CA LYS A 76 8.03 -1.59 10.74
C LYS A 76 7.87 -3.04 10.30
N LEU A 77 6.96 -3.32 9.36
CA LEU A 77 6.66 -4.66 8.89
C LEU A 77 7.60 -5.07 7.75
N ASP A 78 7.92 -6.35 7.63
CA ASP A 78 8.57 -6.88 6.43
C ASP A 78 7.58 -7.00 5.25
N PHE A 79 8.09 -7.29 4.05
CA PHE A 79 7.26 -7.40 2.86
C PHE A 79 6.21 -8.51 2.97
N GLU A 80 6.56 -9.66 3.55
CA GLU A 80 5.64 -10.81 3.67
C GLU A 80 4.47 -10.48 4.59
N GLN A 81 4.74 -9.81 5.72
CA GLN A 81 3.73 -9.31 6.64
C GLN A 81 2.79 -8.31 5.96
N LEU A 82 3.32 -7.39 5.14
CA LEU A 82 2.52 -6.43 4.37
C LEU A 82 1.66 -7.12 3.30
N ASP A 83 2.22 -8.09 2.58
CA ASP A 83 1.53 -8.84 1.53
C ASP A 83 0.31 -9.60 2.10
N ARG A 84 0.49 -10.24 3.26
CA ARG A 84 -0.60 -10.92 3.98
C ARG A 84 -1.73 -9.97 4.41
N GLN A 85 -1.43 -8.70 4.64
CA GLN A 85 -2.41 -7.70 5.07
C GLN A 85 -3.19 -7.05 3.92
N LYS A 86 -2.79 -7.26 2.66
CA LYS A 86 -3.44 -6.63 1.49
C LYS A 86 -4.95 -6.85 1.47
N ASN A 87 -5.43 -8.07 1.71
CA ASN A 87 -6.87 -8.35 1.69
C ASN A 87 -7.61 -7.65 2.84
N THR A 88 -7.00 -7.56 4.03
CA THR A 88 -7.58 -6.90 5.19
C THR A 88 -7.78 -5.40 4.94
N TYR A 89 -6.79 -4.74 4.34
CA TYR A 89 -6.82 -3.29 4.14
C TYR A 89 -7.42 -2.86 2.80
N CYS A 90 -7.19 -3.63 1.73
CA CYS A 90 -7.61 -3.29 0.38
C CYS A 90 -8.82 -4.09 -0.11
N GLY A 91 -9.38 -4.97 0.72
CA GLY A 91 -10.61 -5.70 0.42
C GLY A 91 -11.80 -4.77 0.21
N TYR A 92 -12.71 -5.16 -0.68
CA TYR A 92 -13.94 -4.42 -0.92
C TYR A 92 -14.75 -4.28 0.38
N GLY A 93 -15.15 -3.05 0.71
CA GLY A 93 -15.90 -2.75 1.93
C GLY A 93 -15.08 -2.81 3.22
N SER A 94 -13.74 -2.94 3.14
CA SER A 94 -12.90 -2.93 4.34
C SER A 94 -13.08 -1.64 5.14
N LYS A 95 -13.26 -1.76 6.46
CA LYS A 95 -13.25 -0.61 7.38
C LYS A 95 -11.90 0.12 7.40
N PHE A 96 -10.85 -0.56 6.94
CA PHE A 96 -9.47 -0.09 6.91
C PHE A 96 -9.03 0.49 5.55
N TYR A 97 -9.96 0.63 4.61
CA TYR A 97 -9.67 1.01 3.23
C TYR A 97 -8.90 2.33 3.09
N ASP A 98 -9.07 3.29 4.01
CA ASP A 98 -8.35 4.56 4.00
C ASP A 98 -6.81 4.40 4.13
N ALA A 99 -6.33 3.27 4.66
CA ALA A 99 -4.90 2.96 4.75
C ALA A 99 -4.38 2.06 3.60
N CYS A 100 -5.24 1.57 2.71
CA CYS A 100 -4.84 0.66 1.63
C CYS A 100 -3.75 1.25 0.73
N SER A 101 -3.91 2.51 0.29
CA SER A 101 -2.91 3.15 -0.58
C SER A 101 -1.53 3.21 0.07
N THR A 102 -1.47 3.58 1.35
CA THR A 102 -0.22 3.59 2.14
C THR A 102 0.37 2.19 2.28
N LEU A 103 -0.46 1.17 2.54
CA LEU A 103 0.00 -0.22 2.61
C LEU A 103 0.68 -0.64 1.30
N LEU A 104 0.02 -0.37 0.17
CA LEU A 104 0.52 -0.74 -1.16
C LEU A 104 1.80 0.02 -1.51
N ASP A 105 1.90 1.30 -1.15
CA ASP A 105 3.10 2.12 -1.39
C ASP A 105 4.30 1.61 -0.59
N VAL A 106 4.11 1.30 0.71
CA VAL A 106 5.17 0.75 1.56
C VAL A 106 5.56 -0.65 1.08
N ALA A 107 4.59 -1.51 0.77
CA ALA A 107 4.84 -2.85 0.24
C ALA A 107 5.63 -2.80 -1.07
N ARG A 108 5.28 -1.92 -2.01
CA ARG A 108 6.00 -1.77 -3.29
C ARG A 108 7.44 -1.33 -3.08
N LYS A 109 7.70 -0.41 -2.15
CA LYS A 109 9.08 0.01 -1.83
C LYS A 109 9.91 -1.16 -1.31
N LYS A 110 9.36 -1.96 -0.39
CA LYS A 110 10.06 -3.14 0.15
C LYS A 110 10.22 -4.25 -0.88
N GLU A 111 9.22 -4.45 -1.74
CA GLU A 111 9.27 -5.37 -2.88
C GLU A 111 10.43 -5.03 -3.82
N ASN A 112 10.59 -3.75 -4.17
CA ASN A 112 11.67 -3.30 -5.04
C ASN A 112 13.05 -3.57 -4.41
N ILE A 113 13.20 -3.36 -3.11
CA ILE A 113 14.44 -3.66 -2.39
C ILE A 113 14.77 -5.16 -2.47
N ILE A 114 13.77 -6.03 -2.26
CA ILE A 114 13.95 -7.49 -2.39
C ILE A 114 14.40 -7.86 -3.81
N ILE A 115 13.72 -7.32 -4.83
CA ILE A 115 14.07 -7.59 -6.23
C ILE A 115 15.50 -7.12 -6.53
N GLU A 116 15.90 -5.95 -6.04
CA GLU A 116 17.27 -5.45 -6.20
C GLU A 116 18.30 -6.30 -5.45
N GLN A 117 17.96 -6.82 -4.28
CA GLN A 117 18.80 -7.73 -3.54
C GLN A 117 19.00 -9.04 -4.31
N TYR A 118 17.95 -9.63 -4.86
CA TYR A 118 18.05 -10.81 -5.73
C TYR A 118 18.90 -10.57 -6.99
N VAL A 119 18.88 -9.35 -7.55
CA VAL A 119 19.74 -9.01 -8.69
C VAL A 119 21.21 -8.94 -8.28
N LYS A 120 21.51 -8.53 -7.04
CA LYS A 120 22.88 -8.44 -6.51
C LYS A 120 23.40 -9.77 -5.95
N ASP A 121 22.50 -10.60 -5.42
CA ASP A 121 22.78 -11.90 -4.82
C ASP A 121 22.10 -13.00 -5.62
N TYR A 122 22.83 -13.50 -6.61
CA TYR A 122 22.35 -14.54 -7.53
C TYR A 122 22.03 -15.86 -6.80
N GLU A 123 22.76 -16.20 -5.74
CA GLU A 123 22.52 -17.43 -4.97
C GLU A 123 21.21 -17.35 -4.18
N SER A 124 20.92 -16.19 -3.58
CA SER A 124 19.62 -15.97 -2.93
C SER A 124 18.47 -16.05 -3.95
N LEU A 125 18.64 -15.48 -5.14
CA LEU A 125 17.65 -15.58 -6.20
C LEU A 125 17.43 -17.03 -6.64
N LYS A 126 18.52 -17.75 -6.94
CA LYS A 126 18.51 -19.15 -7.37
C LYS A 126 17.78 -20.01 -6.35
N LYS A 127 18.11 -19.88 -5.07
CA LYS A 127 17.46 -20.60 -3.97
C LYS A 127 15.94 -20.40 -3.97
N ASP A 128 15.47 -19.16 -3.92
CA ASP A 128 14.04 -18.86 -3.79
C ASP A 128 13.26 -19.16 -5.08
N TYR A 129 13.88 -18.94 -6.24
CA TYR A 129 13.30 -19.32 -7.52
C TYR A 129 13.13 -20.84 -7.63
N ASN A 130 14.15 -21.61 -7.26
CA ASN A 130 14.12 -23.07 -7.31
C ASN A 130 13.08 -23.65 -6.34
N GLN A 131 12.89 -23.03 -5.17
CA GLN A 131 11.78 -23.39 -4.29
C GLN A 131 10.41 -23.20 -4.96
N CYS A 132 10.22 -22.14 -5.75
CA CYS A 132 8.99 -21.94 -6.51
C CYS A 132 8.80 -23.00 -7.61
N VAL A 133 9.87 -23.37 -8.32
CA VAL A 133 9.85 -24.45 -9.33
C VAL A 133 9.45 -25.77 -8.68
N THR A 134 10.09 -26.17 -7.57
CA THR A 134 9.79 -27.41 -6.85
C THR A 134 8.34 -27.45 -6.38
N LYS A 135 7.84 -26.40 -5.71
CA LYS A 135 6.44 -26.33 -5.24
C LYS A 135 5.43 -26.42 -6.39
N LEU A 136 5.74 -25.82 -7.55
CA LEU A 136 4.87 -25.89 -8.72
C LEU A 136 4.95 -27.25 -9.44
N ALA A 137 6.08 -27.93 -9.39
CA ALA A 137 6.25 -29.27 -9.92
C ALA A 137 5.44 -30.29 -9.10
N GLU A 138 5.45 -30.18 -7.78
CA GLU A 138 4.66 -31.02 -6.86
C GLU A 138 3.15 -30.91 -7.08
N ILE A 139 2.65 -29.72 -7.44
CA ILE A 139 1.24 -29.53 -7.80
C ILE A 139 0.93 -30.19 -9.15
N GLY A 140 1.87 -30.21 -10.08
CA GLY A 140 1.66 -30.69 -11.46
C GLY A 140 1.08 -29.62 -12.40
N ASP A 141 1.12 -29.92 -13.70
CA ASP A 141 0.74 -28.99 -14.77
C ASP A 141 -0.58 -29.41 -15.43
N SER A 142 -1.69 -29.04 -14.80
CA SER A 142 -3.05 -29.29 -15.31
C SER A 142 -3.91 -28.05 -15.16
N TYR A 143 -4.77 -27.80 -16.16
CA TYR A 143 -5.75 -26.71 -16.11
C TYR A 143 -6.61 -26.78 -14.83
N LYS A 144 -6.99 -27.99 -14.37
CA LYS A 144 -7.81 -28.14 -13.15
C LYS A 144 -7.12 -27.60 -11.88
N LEU A 145 -5.79 -27.48 -11.90
CA LEU A 145 -4.98 -27.07 -10.76
C LEU A 145 -4.56 -25.60 -10.82
N TYR A 146 -5.06 -24.82 -11.79
CA TYR A 146 -4.67 -23.42 -11.99
C TYR A 146 -4.79 -22.56 -10.73
N LYS A 147 -5.85 -22.75 -9.93
CA LYS A 147 -6.04 -22.00 -8.67
C LYS A 147 -4.99 -22.35 -7.63
N GLN A 148 -4.60 -23.62 -7.54
CA GLN A 148 -3.56 -24.08 -6.60
C GLN A 148 -2.19 -23.55 -7.04
N ARG A 149 -1.87 -23.67 -8.34
CA ARG A 149 -0.65 -23.09 -8.93
C ARG A 149 -0.58 -21.58 -8.69
N ALA A 150 -1.69 -20.86 -8.87
CA ALA A 150 -1.74 -19.41 -8.64
C ALA A 150 -1.48 -19.02 -7.17
N LYS A 151 -1.88 -19.85 -6.19
CA LYS A 151 -1.55 -19.60 -4.77
C LYS A 151 -0.05 -19.66 -4.48
N VAL A 152 0.73 -20.37 -5.30
CA VAL A 152 2.19 -20.40 -5.20
C VAL A 152 2.78 -19.27 -6.04
N SER A 153 2.46 -19.23 -7.34
CA SER A 153 3.16 -18.34 -8.29
C SER A 153 2.84 -16.85 -8.13
N LYS A 154 1.74 -16.50 -7.45
CA LYS A 154 1.33 -15.10 -7.22
C LYS A 154 1.72 -14.54 -5.86
N ASN A 155 2.26 -15.36 -4.96
CA ASN A 155 2.61 -14.95 -3.61
C ASN A 155 4.14 -14.96 -3.42
N TYR A 156 4.62 -14.16 -2.47
CA TYR A 156 6.02 -14.12 -2.10
C TYR A 156 6.60 -15.53 -1.84
N PRO A 157 7.82 -15.85 -2.33
CA PRO A 157 8.77 -15.00 -3.06
C PRO A 157 8.66 -15.05 -4.59
N CYS A 158 7.74 -15.84 -5.15
CA CYS A 158 7.78 -16.20 -6.57
C CYS A 158 7.70 -14.99 -7.52
N PRO A 159 6.74 -14.04 -7.39
CA PRO A 159 6.70 -12.87 -8.26
C PRO A 159 7.98 -12.03 -8.22
N GLN A 160 8.62 -11.91 -7.06
CA GLN A 160 9.85 -11.13 -6.88
C GLN A 160 11.04 -11.83 -7.51
N ALA A 161 11.20 -13.14 -7.31
CA ALA A 161 12.22 -13.94 -7.97
C ALA A 161 12.09 -13.88 -9.50
N ARG A 162 10.86 -14.01 -10.03
CA ARG A 162 10.59 -13.86 -11.47
C ARG A 162 10.95 -12.47 -11.98
N SER A 163 10.62 -11.42 -11.24
CA SER A 163 10.95 -10.05 -11.61
C SER A 163 12.45 -9.80 -11.61
N ALA A 164 13.17 -10.35 -10.64
CA ALA A 164 14.64 -10.28 -10.58
C ALA A 164 15.30 -11.01 -11.77
N ARG A 165 14.83 -12.21 -12.13
CA ARG A 165 15.28 -12.90 -13.34
C ARG A 165 15.10 -12.05 -14.60
N SER A 166 13.94 -11.41 -14.74
CA SER A 166 13.67 -10.51 -15.86
C SER A 166 14.64 -9.32 -15.89
N LYS A 167 15.00 -8.76 -14.73
CA LYS A 167 15.99 -7.67 -14.63
C LYS A 167 17.40 -8.13 -15.00
N LEU A 168 17.74 -9.39 -14.75
CA LEU A 168 19.01 -10.01 -15.15
C LEU A 168 19.06 -10.42 -16.63
N GLY A 169 17.99 -10.19 -17.40
CA GLY A 169 17.93 -10.59 -18.80
C GLY A 169 17.78 -12.10 -19.02
N LEU A 170 17.40 -12.86 -17.99
CA LEU A 170 17.17 -14.30 -18.10
C LEU A 170 15.84 -14.59 -18.80
N PRO A 171 15.74 -15.68 -19.60
CA PRO A 171 14.51 -16.04 -20.29
C PRO A 171 13.31 -16.22 -19.34
N TYR A 172 12.14 -15.81 -19.83
CA TYR A 172 10.88 -16.11 -19.18
C TYR A 172 10.59 -17.61 -19.25
N ASP A 173 10.47 -18.22 -18.08
CA ASP A 173 10.34 -19.67 -17.98
C ASP A 173 9.08 -20.13 -17.21
N ASN A 174 8.38 -19.20 -16.55
CA ASN A 174 7.18 -19.48 -15.74
C ASN A 174 7.38 -20.60 -14.69
N PHE A 175 8.58 -20.71 -14.12
CA PHE A 175 8.97 -21.71 -13.12
C PHE A 175 8.87 -23.15 -13.62
N LYS A 176 9.36 -23.42 -14.83
CA LYS A 176 9.43 -24.78 -15.40
C LYS A 176 10.79 -25.43 -15.18
N THR A 177 11.85 -24.65 -15.11
CA THR A 177 13.24 -25.10 -15.06
C THR A 177 13.95 -24.49 -13.86
N LEU A 178 14.80 -25.28 -13.20
CA LEU A 178 15.64 -24.78 -12.12
C LEU A 178 16.66 -23.78 -12.66
N MET A 179 17.05 -22.83 -11.81
CA MET A 179 18.22 -21.98 -12.00
C MET A 179 19.48 -22.77 -11.64
N ASP A 180 20.46 -22.69 -12.54
CA ASP A 180 21.83 -23.20 -12.37
C ASP A 180 22.72 -22.23 -11.61
#